data_AF-A0A7V7DXR9-F1
#
_entry.id   AF-A0A7V7DXR9-F1
#
_cell.length_a   1.000
_cell.length_b   1.000
_cell.length_c   1.000
_cell.angle_alpha   90.00
_cell.angle_beta   90.00
_cell.angle_gamma   90.00
#
_symmetry.space_group_name_H-M   'P 1'
#
loop_
_entity.id
_entity.type
_entity.pdbx_description
1 polymer ?
#
loop_
_entity_poly.entity_id
_entity_poly.type
_entity_poly.pdbx_seq_one_letter_code
_entity_poly.pdbx_strand_id
1 'polypeptide(L)' 'MIRKQGYAIDNEEHGYGVRCVAAPIFNKIDEVFASISISGPPARIDTEDFPRLSELIMAATPEISEKRSSFAP' A
#
# COMPACT_ATOMS: atom_id res chain seq x y z
N MET A 1 2.03 -11.33 8.64
CA MET A 1 0.68 -10.90 8.22
C MET A 1 0.71 -10.20 6.85
N ILE A 2 1.59 -9.20 6.64
CA ILE A 2 1.76 -8.46 5.38
C ILE A 2 1.95 -9.37 4.15
N ARG A 3 2.92 -10.30 4.17
CA ARG A 3 3.18 -11.21 3.02
C ARG A 3 1.98 -12.08 2.60
N LYS A 4 1.04 -12.37 3.52
CA LYS A 4 -0.13 -13.21 3.24
C LYS A 4 -1.30 -12.41 2.66
N GLN A 5 -1.45 -11.14 3.06
CA GLN A 5 -2.57 -10.28 2.65
C GLN A 5 -2.20 -9.30 1.53
N GLY A 6 -0.91 -9.06 1.27
CA GLY A 6 -0.42 -8.23 0.18
C GLY A 6 -0.27 -6.74 0.50
N TYR A 7 -0.73 -6.27 1.67
CA TYR A 7 -0.65 -4.86 2.09
C TYR A 7 -0.25 -4.72 3.56
N ALA A 8 0.19 -3.53 3.94
CA ALA A 8 0.50 -3.11 5.30
C ALA A 8 -0.51 -2.07 5.79
N ILE A 9 -0.83 -2.10 7.08
CA ILE A 9 -1.62 -1.08 7.77
C ILE A 9 -0.72 -0.49 8.85
N ASP A 10 -0.70 0.83 8.94
CA ASP A 10 -0.19 1.58 10.09
C ASP A 10 -1.39 2.25 10.75
N ASN A 11 -1.73 1.81 11.96
CA ASN A 11 -2.84 2.35 12.73
C ASN A 11 -2.33 3.22 13.89
N GLU A 12 -1.72 4.36 13.53
CA GLU A 12 -1.05 5.25 14.50
C GLU A 12 0.12 4.58 15.23
N GLU A 13 0.70 3.53 14.65
CA GLU A 13 1.84 2.79 15.21
C GLU A 13 3.13 3.58 15.02
N HIS A 14 3.28 4.26 13.88
CA HIS A 14 4.46 5.05 13.55
C HIS A 14 4.38 6.51 13.99
N GLY A 15 3.16 7.08 14.04
CA GLY A 15 2.93 8.46 14.44
C GLY A 15 1.49 8.67 14.90
N TYR A 16 1.32 9.24 16.09
CA TYR A 16 0.00 9.64 16.56
C TYR A 16 -0.67 10.58 15.56
N GLY A 17 -1.95 10.32 15.25
CA GLY A 17 -2.72 11.17 14.36
C GLY A 17 -2.51 10.91 12.86
N VAL A 18 -1.85 9.81 12.47
CA VAL A 18 -1.83 9.35 11.07
C VAL A 18 -2.11 7.86 10.98
N ARG A 19 -2.96 7.48 10.03
CA ARG A 19 -3.19 6.10 9.62
C ARG A 19 -2.78 5.94 8.17
N CYS A 20 -2.20 4.79 7.85
CA CYS A 20 -1.76 4.49 6.51
C CYS A 20 -2.17 3.08 6.07
N VAL A 21 -2.46 2.93 4.78
CA VAL A 21 -2.54 1.63 4.11
C VAL A 21 -1.55 1.65 2.94
N ALA A 22 -0.67 0.66 2.86
CA ALA A 22 0.39 0.60 1.85
C ALA A 22 0.43 -0.74 1.14
N ALA A 23 0.77 -0.74 -0.15
CA ALA A 23 0.98 -1.96 -0.93
C ALA A 23 2.30 -1.90 -1.72
N PRO A 24 3.01 -3.03 -1.84
CA PRO A 24 4.25 -3.12 -2.61
C PRO A 24 3.96 -3.07 -4.11
N ILE A 25 4.92 -2.57 -4.87
CA ILE A 25 4.94 -2.62 -6.33
C ILE A 25 6.08 -3.56 -6.72
N PHE A 26 5.74 -4.55 -7.53
CA PHE A 26 6.65 -5.58 -8.00
C PHE A 26 7.18 -5.25 -9.39
N ASN A 27 8.45 -5.55 -9.65
CA ASN A 27 9.02 -5.50 -10.99
C ASN A 27 8.71 -6.81 -11.75
N LYS A 28 9.22 -6.94 -12.98
CA LYS A 28 8.98 -8.14 -13.82
C LYS A 28 9.66 -9.41 -13.32
N ILE A 29 10.55 -9.31 -12.33
CA ILE A 29 11.27 -10.44 -11.73
C ILE A 29 10.78 -10.71 -10.29
N ASP A 30 9.56 -10.28 -9.97
CA ASP A 30 8.90 -10.47 -8.66
C ASP A 30 9.64 -9.85 -7.46
N GLU A 31 10.48 -8.85 -7.70
CA GLU A 31 11.12 -8.07 -6.63
C GLU A 31 10.34 -6.79 -6.34
N VAL A 32 10.26 -6.43 -5.06
CA VAL A 32 9.67 -5.16 -4.63
C VAL A 32 10.66 -4.04 -4.88
N PHE A 33 10.33 -3.12 -5.80
CA PHE A 33 11.19 -1.96 -6.12
C PHE A 33 10.60 -0.63 -5.62
N ALA A 34 9.30 -0.61 -5.30
CA ALA A 34 8.60 0.57 -4.79
C ALA A 34 7.39 0.15 -3.95
N SER A 35 6.72 1.14 -3.36
CA SER A 35 5.42 0.98 -2.73
C SER A 35 4.59 2.24 -2.94
N ILE A 36 3.28 2.10 -2.82
CA ILE A 36 2.36 3.24 -2.70
C ILE A 36 1.62 3.15 -1.37
N SER A 37 1.28 4.30 -0.80
CA SER A 37 0.49 4.39 0.42
C SER A 37 -0.61 5.44 0.31
N ILE A 38 -1.72 5.18 1.01
CA ILE A 38 -2.76 6.15 1.31
C ILE A 38 -2.59 6.52 2.77
N SER A 39 -2.38 7.80 3.05
CA SER A 39 -2.15 8.31 4.41
C SER A 39 -3.13 9.43 4.73
N GLY A 40 -3.59 9.49 5.97
CA GLY A 40 -4.52 10.52 6.43
C GLY A 40 -4.77 10.47 7.93
N PRO A 41 -5.38 11.52 8.50
CA PRO A 41 -5.69 11.54 9.93
C PRO A 41 -6.81 10.52 10.26
N PRO A 42 -6.85 9.99 11.50
CA PRO A 42 -7.91 9.11 11.99
C PRO A 42 -9.32 9.66 11.78
N ALA A 43 -9.49 10.98 11.80
CA ALA A 43 -10.76 11.66 11.53
C ALA A 43 -11.27 11.49 10.08
N ARG A 44 -10.44 11.00 9.15
CA ARG A 44 -10.79 10.78 7.74
C ARG A 44 -10.57 9.35 7.25
N ILE A 45 -9.75 8.59 7.97
CA ILE A 45 -9.47 7.18 7.67
C ILE A 45 -9.78 6.42 8.94
N ASP A 46 -10.98 5.86 9.03
CA ASP A 46 -11.31 5.01 10.15
C ASP A 46 -10.78 3.58 9.95
N THR A 47 -10.78 2.78 11.00
CA THR A 47 -10.33 1.38 10.91
C THR A 47 -11.21 0.54 9.98
N GLU A 48 -12.47 0.92 9.84
CA GLU A 48 -13.49 0.36 8.95
C GLU A 48 -13.21 0.71 7.48
N ASP A 49 -12.42 1.75 7.20
CA ASP A 49 -11.98 2.08 5.84
C ASP A 49 -10.88 1.14 5.35
N PHE A 50 -10.12 0.49 6.25
CA PHE A 50 -8.95 -0.30 5.86
C PHE A 50 -9.24 -1.37 4.81
N PRO A 51 -10.31 -2.19 4.91
CA PRO A 51 -10.59 -3.17 3.86
C PRO A 51 -10.77 -2.54 2.47
N ARG A 52 -11.55 -1.47 2.39
CA ARG A 52 -11.82 -0.74 1.14
C ARG A 52 -10.55 -0.08 0.58
N LEU A 53 -9.76 0.57 1.44
CA LEU A 53 -8.51 1.22 1.03
C LEU A 53 -7.46 0.21 0.58
N SER A 54 -7.38 -0.94 1.25
CA SER A 54 -6.52 -2.07 0.87
C SER A 54 -6.90 -2.62 -0.50
N GLU A 55 -8.19 -2.81 -0.78
CA GLU A 55 -8.65 -3.25 -2.11
C GLU A 55 -8.27 -2.25 -3.21
N LEU A 56 -8.52 -0.95 -2.98
CA LEU A 56 -8.20 0.10 -3.94
C LEU A 56 -6.70 0.17 -4.25
N ILE A 57 -5.87 0.15 -3.21
CA ILE A 57 -4.43 0.27 -3.39
C ILE A 57 -3.83 -0.98 -4.05
N MET A 58 -4.33 -2.18 -3.71
CA MET A 58 -3.94 -3.43 -4.34
C MET A 58 -4.39 -3.53 -5.81
N ALA A 59 -5.50 -2.91 -6.19
CA ALA A 59 -5.93 -2.82 -7.58
C ALA A 59 -5.08 -1.84 -8.40
N ALA A 60 -4.48 -0.83 -7.76
CA ALA A 60 -3.66 0.18 -8.43
C ALA A 60 -2.21 -0.28 -8.66
N THR A 61 -1.65 -1.15 -7.81
CA THR A 61 -0.24 -1.57 -7.92
C THR A 61 0.11 -2.29 -9.23
N PRO A 62 -0.74 -3.13 -9.85
CA PRO A 62 -0.41 -3.78 -11.12
C PRO A 62 -0.29 -2.79 -12.28
N GLU A 63 -1.17 -1.78 -12.34
CA GLU A 63 -1.13 -0.74 -13.37
C GLU A 63 0.17 0.08 -13.29
N ILE A 64 0.61 0.39 -12.07
CA ILE A 64 1.88 1.09 -11.85
C ILE A 64 3.06 0.19 -12.21
N SER A 65 2.99 -1.10 -11.83
CA SER A 65 4.01 -2.09 -12.16
C SER A 65 4.20 -2.19 -13.68
N GLU A 66 3.13 -2.24 -14.46
CA GLU A 66 3.16 -2.29 -15.92
C GLU A 66 3.83 -1.03 -16.53
N LYS A 67 3.37 0.16 -16.11
CA LYS A 67 3.86 1.46 -16.60
C LYS A 67 5.30 1.79 -16.18
N ARG A 68 5.82 1.14 -15.13
CA ARG A 68 7.15 1.41 -14.56
C ARG A 68 8.07 0.21 -14.64
N SER A 69 7.73 -0.77 -15.48
CA SER A 69 8.45 -2.03 -15.62
C SER A 69 9.88 -1.93 -16.17
N SER A 70 10.39 -0.73 -16.49
CA SER A 70 11.80 -0.46 -16.81
C SER A 70 12.65 -0.08 -15.60
N PHE A 71 12.07 0.13 -14.42
CA PHE A 71 12.80 0.27 -13.16
C PHE A 71 13.24 -1.14 -12.71
N ALA A 72 14.26 -1.66 -13.38
CA ALA A 72 15.13 -2.68 -12.81
C ALA A 72 16.25 -1.95 -12.04
N PRO A 73 16.73 -2.51 -10.91
CA PRO A 73 17.83 -1.94 -10.15
C PRO A 73 19.12 -1.79 -10.97
#